data_AF-A0A528FMD0-F1
#
_entry.id   AF-A0A528FMD0-F1
#
_cell.length_a   1.000
_cell.length_b   1.000
_cell.length_c   1.000
_cell.angle_alpha   90.00
_cell.angle_beta   90.00
_cell.angle_gamma   90.00
#
_symmetry.space_group_name_H-M   'P 1'
#
loop_
_entity.id
_entity.type
_entity.pdbx_description
1 polymer ?
#
loop_
_entity_poly.entity_id
_entity_poly.type
_entity_poly.pdbx_seq_one_letter_code
_entity_poly.pdbx_strand_id
1 'polypeptide(L)' 'GYEVIVTADHGQTDRGHHGGHDDDMQDFALYYFGQGKGPEADTLLDQLQLAPTVLARLGVPVPATMKAKPFLD' A
#
# COMPACT_ATOMS: atom_id res chain seq x y z
N GLY A 1 4.90 -13.91 -14.86
CA GLY A 1 4.17 -14.65 -13.81
C GLY A 1 3.07 -13.77 -13.26
N TYR A 2 2.42 -14.17 -12.17
CA TYR A 2 1.48 -13.32 -11.45
C TYR A 2 2.19 -12.56 -10.33
N GLU A 3 1.64 -11.41 -9.97
CA GLU A 3 1.99 -10.66 -8.77
C GLU A 3 0.77 -10.61 -7.85
N VAL A 4 0.98 -10.79 -6.55
CA VAL A 4 -0.11 -10.77 -5.55
C VAL A 4 0.23 -9.73 -4.50
N ILE A 5 -0.70 -8.79 -4.31
CA ILE A 5 -0.70 -7.85 -3.19
C ILE A 5 -1.84 -8.23 -2.26
N VAL A 6 -1.54 -8.42 -0.97
CA VAL A 6 -2.54 -8.61 0.08
C VAL A 6 -2.40 -7.45 1.05
N THR A 7 -3.48 -6.71 1.27
CA THR A 7 -3.50 -5.54 2.16
C THR A 7 -4.79 -5.52 2.97
N ALA A 8 -4.79 -4.79 4.09
CA ALA A 8 -6.02 -4.35 4.76
C ALA A 8 -6.43 -2.96 4.25
N ASP A 9 -7.71 -2.63 4.39
CA ASP A 9 -8.26 -1.29 4.16
C ASP A 9 -7.98 -0.36 5.34
N HIS A 10 -7.95 -0.89 6.57
CA HIS A 10 -7.60 -0.18 7.79
C HIS A 10 -7.12 -1.13 8.91
N GLY A 11 -6.68 -0.56 10.03
CA GLY A 11 -6.38 -1.27 11.27
C GLY A 11 -7.62 -1.47 12.15
N GLN A 12 -7.42 -1.98 13.37
CA GLN A 12 -8.48 -2.15 14.36
C GLN A 12 -7.87 -2.19 15.78
N THR A 13 -8.46 -1.44 16.71
CA THR A 13 -8.11 -1.52 18.14
C THR A 13 -8.37 -2.91 18.72
N ASP A 14 -7.75 -3.24 19.86
CA ASP A 14 -8.01 -4.48 20.62
C ASP A 14 -9.48 -4.69 21.02
N ARG A 15 -10.28 -3.62 21.06
CA ARG A 15 -11.71 -3.66 21.38
C ARG A 15 -12.62 -3.71 20.15
N GLY A 16 -12.04 -3.69 18.96
CA GLY A 16 -12.76 -3.82 17.69
C GLY A 16 -13.18 -2.49 17.03
N HIS A 17 -12.80 -1.33 17.57
CA HIS A 17 -13.04 -0.03 16.92
C HIS A 17 -12.05 0.22 15.77
N HIS A 18 -12.51 0.83 14.67
CA HIS A 18 -11.73 0.97 13.42
C HIS A 18 -12.15 2.20 12.57
N GLY A 19 -12.76 3.22 13.19
CA GLY A 19 -13.26 4.43 12.48
C GLY A 19 -12.62 5.75 12.92
N GLY A 20 -11.60 5.66 13.77
CA GLY A 20 -10.88 6.78 14.34
C GLY A 20 -9.60 7.11 13.57
N HIS A 21 -8.79 7.96 14.18
CA HIS A 21 -7.48 8.39 13.65
C HIS A 21 -6.32 7.91 14.51
N ASP A 22 -6.57 7.00 15.45
CA ASP A 22 -5.51 6.38 16.26
C ASP A 22 -4.67 5.45 15.37
N ASP A 23 -3.38 5.31 15.69
CA ASP A 23 -2.42 4.54 14.89
C ASP A 23 -2.88 3.10 14.67
N ASP A 24 -3.46 2.47 15.68
CA ASP A 24 -3.98 1.09 15.60
C ASP A 24 -5.18 0.93 14.66
N MET A 25 -5.85 2.02 14.29
CA MET A 25 -6.93 2.04 13.30
C MET A 25 -6.45 2.45 11.90
N GLN A 26 -5.29 3.11 11.78
CA GLN A 26 -4.75 3.57 10.50
C GLN A 26 -3.66 2.67 9.94
N ASP A 27 -2.86 2.04 10.80
CA ASP A 27 -1.81 1.11 10.40
C ASP A 27 -2.44 -0.14 9.79
N PHE A 28 -1.98 -0.51 8.59
CA PHE A 28 -2.50 -1.63 7.82
C PHE A 28 -1.36 -2.56 7.39
N ALA A 29 -1.64 -3.86 7.34
CA ALA A 29 -0.68 -4.83 6.84
C ALA A 29 -0.61 -4.78 5.30
N LEU A 30 0.60 -4.96 4.74
CA LEU A 30 0.84 -5.06 3.31
C LEU A 30 1.84 -6.21 3.03
N TYR A 31 1.43 -7.15 2.18
CA TYR A 31 2.28 -8.25 1.71
C TYR A 31 2.34 -8.24 0.18
N TYR A 32 3.54 -8.42 -0.37
CA TYR A 32 3.76 -8.50 -1.81
C TYR A 32 4.51 -9.79 -2.17
N PHE A 33 3.99 -10.49 -3.17
CA PHE A 33 4.58 -11.68 -3.76
C PHE A 33 4.76 -11.46 -5.26
N GLY A 34 6.01 -11.28 -5.70
CA GLY A 34 6.30 -10.99 -7.10
C GLY A 34 7.77 -10.74 -7.35
N GLN A 35 8.07 -10.07 -8.46
CA GLN A 35 9.43 -9.78 -8.92
C GLN A 35 9.83 -8.30 -8.76
N GLY A 36 8.87 -7.43 -8.41
CA GLY A 36 9.12 -6.03 -8.10
C GLY A 36 9.98 -5.90 -6.85
N LYS A 37 10.87 -4.91 -6.85
CA LYS A 37 11.70 -4.61 -5.69
C LYS A 37 10.98 -3.59 -4.83
N GLY A 38 10.82 -3.90 -3.54
CA GLY A 38 10.29 -2.98 -2.55
C GLY A 38 11.32 -1.94 -2.08
N PRO A 39 10.88 -0.94 -1.29
CA PRO A 39 11.77 0.03 -0.71
C PRO A 39 12.63 -0.57 0.40
N GLU A 40 13.54 0.23 0.95
CA GLU A 40 14.35 -0.17 2.10
C GLU A 40 13.48 -0.54 3.30
N ALA A 41 13.98 -1.43 4.16
CA ALA A 41 13.33 -1.77 5.41
C ALA A 41 13.00 -0.50 6.23
N ASP A 42 11.91 -0.55 6.98
CA ASP A 42 11.39 0.55 7.80
C ASP A 42 10.94 1.80 7.02
N THR A 43 10.87 1.74 5.68
CA THR A 43 10.22 2.80 4.89
C THR A 43 8.73 2.83 5.22
N LEU A 44 8.26 3.97 5.75
CA LEU A 44 6.82 4.19 5.96
C LEU A 44 6.10 4.26 4.61
N LEU A 45 5.06 3.44 4.47
CA LEU A 45 4.21 3.40 3.29
C LEU A 45 2.87 4.07 3.58
N ASP A 46 2.32 4.70 2.55
CA ASP A 46 0.99 5.29 2.55
C ASP A 46 0.07 4.45 1.63
N GLN A 47 -1.15 4.17 2.07
CA GLN A 47 -2.12 3.39 1.31
C GLN A 47 -2.46 4.04 -0.05
N LEU A 48 -2.34 5.37 -0.17
CA LEU A 48 -2.50 6.08 -1.43
C LEU A 48 -1.45 5.69 -2.48
N GLN A 49 -0.34 5.06 -2.08
CA GLN A 49 0.68 4.57 -3.01
C GLN A 49 0.28 3.25 -3.70
N LEU A 50 -0.74 2.52 -3.22
CA LEU A 50 -1.16 1.23 -3.82
C LEU A 50 -1.60 1.39 -5.27
N ALA A 51 -2.52 2.31 -5.54
CA ALA A 51 -3.05 2.54 -6.89
C ALA A 51 -1.97 2.91 -7.92
N PRO A 52 -1.12 3.94 -7.70
CA PRO A 52 -0.06 4.27 -8.65
C PRO A 52 0.99 3.15 -8.77
N THR A 53 1.23 2.36 -7.71
CA THR A 53 2.09 1.18 -7.78
C THR A 53 1.53 0.13 -8.73
N VAL A 54 0.26 -0.25 -8.58
CA VAL A 54 -0.39 -1.23 -9.47
C VAL A 54 -0.38 -0.77 -10.93
N LEU A 55 -0.66 0.52 -11.18
CA LEU A 55 -0.60 1.08 -12.54
C LEU A 55 0.80 0.98 -13.14
N ALA A 56 1.84 1.33 -12.36
CA ALA A 56 3.22 1.21 -12.80
C ALA A 56 3.60 -0.25 -13.13
N ARG A 57 3.21 -1.21 -12.29
CA ARG A 57 3.44 -2.66 -12.53
C ARG A 57 2.74 -3.17 -13.79
N LEU A 58 1.59 -2.60 -14.15
CA LEU A 58 0.87 -2.92 -15.38
C LEU A 58 1.39 -2.19 -16.63
N GLY A 59 2.37 -1.29 -16.48
CA GLY A 59 2.85 -0.44 -17.58
C GLY A 59 1.84 0.62 -18.04
N VAL A 60 0.89 0.97 -17.17
CA VAL A 60 -0.15 1.97 -17.44
C VAL A 60 0.30 3.33 -16.90
N PRO A 61 0.11 4.44 -17.65
CA PRO A 61 0.46 5.77 -17.16
C PRO A 61 -0.26 6.13 -15.85
N VAL A 62 0.48 6.61 -14.87
CA VAL A 62 -0.07 7.13 -13.61
C VAL A 62 -0.64 8.54 -13.85
N PRO A 63 -1.93 8.81 -13.54
CA PRO A 63 -2.51 10.14 -13.68
C PRO A 63 -1.79 11.18 -12.81
N ALA A 64 -1.61 12.40 -13.33
CA ALA A 64 -0.95 13.49 -12.61
C ALA A 64 -1.68 13.93 -11.31
N THR A 65 -2.93 13.53 -11.12
CA THR A 65 -3.71 13.77 -9.90
C THR A 65 -3.35 12.81 -8.76
N MET A 66 -2.77 11.63 -9.05
CA MET A 66 -2.22 10.74 -8.03
C MET A 66 -0.89 11.30 -7.55
N LYS A 67 -0.84 11.81 -6.31
CA LYS A 67 0.35 12.49 -5.76
C LYS A 67 1.31 11.54 -5.05
N ALA A 68 0.79 10.42 -4.54
CA ALA A 68 1.57 9.37 -3.94
C ALA A 68 2.43 8.66 -5.00
N LYS A 69 3.69 8.38 -4.69
CA LYS A 69 4.62 7.72 -5.63
C LYS A 69 4.50 6.20 -5.54
N PRO A 70 4.66 5.47 -6.65
CA PRO A 70 4.83 4.01 -6.61
C PRO A 70 5.93 3.60 -5.63
N PHE A 71 5.76 2.46 -4.95
CA PHE A 71 6.77 1.92 -4.02
C PHE A 71 7.43 0.62 -4.52
N LEU A 72 6.97 0.06 -5.64
CA LEU A 72 7.65 -1.05 -6.32
C LEU A 72 8.29 -0.55 -7.61
N ASP A 73 9.51 -1.01 -7.88
CA ASP A 73 10.19 -0.91 -9.18
C ASP A 73 9.41 -1.66 -10.28
#